data_AF-A0A947BR83-F1
#
_entry.id   AF-A0A947BR83-F1
#
_cell.length_a   1.000
_cell.length_b   1.000
_cell.length_c   1.000
_cell.angle_alpha   90.00
_cell.angle_beta   90.00
_cell.angle_gamma   90.00
#
_symmetry.space_group_name_H-M   'P 1'
#
loop_
_entity.id
_entity.type
_entity.pdbx_description
1 polymer ?
#
loop_
_entity_poly.entity_id
_entity_poly.type
_entity_poly.pdbx_seq_one_letter_code
_entity_poly.pdbx_strand_id
1 'polypeptide(L)'
;MSQQELDKIHNSVRDAYGKVAESDDIGCGCGVPTSCCGTAPDLEGFSIKLGYSADDLLSVPGGSDMGLGCGNPKVIASLKEGETVVDLGSGGGFDCFLASKEVGDSGKVIGVDMTPAMLSKARN
;
A
#
# COMPACT_ATOMS: atom_id res chain seq x y z
N MET A 1 -0.26 -24.86 17.23
CA MET A 1 0.18 -23.52 17.64
C MET A 1 -0.81 -22.99 18.64
N SER A 2 -0.33 -22.42 19.74
CA SER A 2 -1.15 -21.77 20.76
C SER A 2 -1.60 -20.38 20.28
N GLN A 3 -2.65 -19.84 20.89
CA GLN A 3 -3.11 -18.47 20.60
C GLN A 3 -2.00 -17.44 20.84
N GLN A 4 -1.18 -17.63 21.88
CA GLN A 4 -0.06 -16.74 22.19
C GLN A 4 1.01 -16.74 21.09
N GLU A 5 1.27 -17.88 20.45
CA GLU A 5 2.19 -17.97 19.32
C GLU A 5 1.64 -17.25 18.09
N LEU A 6 0.33 -17.38 17.81
CA LEU A 6 -0.33 -16.68 16.71
C LEU A 6 -0.32 -15.17 16.92
N ASP A 7 -0.66 -14.70 18.12
CA ASP A 7 -0.66 -13.28 18.46
C ASP A 7 0.74 -12.68 18.33
N LYS A 8 1.78 -13.44 18.71
CA LYS A 8 3.17 -13.01 18.53
C LYS A 8 3.53 -12.84 17.05
N ILE A 9 3.09 -13.75 16.18
CA ILE A 9 3.32 -13.64 14.73
C ILE A 9 2.56 -12.43 14.17
N HIS A 10 1.28 -12.27 14.50
CA HIS A 10 0.47 -11.14 14.02
C HIS A 10 1.06 -9.80 14.45
N ASN A 11 1.49 -9.67 15.71
CA ASN A 11 2.13 -8.46 16.20
C ASN A 11 3.47 -8.22 15.50
N SER A 12 4.29 -9.26 15.28
CA SER A 12 5.54 -9.09 14.54
C SER A 12 5.33 -8.60 13.10
N VAL A 13 4.28 -9.07 12.42
CA VAL A 13 3.91 -8.59 11.08
C VAL A 13 3.42 -7.15 11.16
N ARG A 14 2.51 -6.84 12.08
CA ARG A 14 1.98 -5.48 12.29
C ARG A 14 3.11 -4.48 12.56
N ASP A 15 4.05 -4.82 13.43
CA ASP A 15 5.17 -3.96 13.81
C ASP A 15 6.12 -3.71 12.63
N ALA A 16 6.33 -4.72 11.77
CA ALA A 16 7.17 -4.57 10.58
C ALA A 16 6.56 -3.58 9.59
N TYR A 17 5.27 -3.72 9.26
CA TYR A 17 4.58 -2.77 8.39
C TYR A 17 4.44 -1.39 9.05
N GLY A 18 4.19 -1.32 10.37
CA GLY A 18 4.09 -0.06 11.11
C GLY A 18 5.36 0.80 10.98
N LYS A 19 6.54 0.17 11.09
CA LYS A 19 7.82 0.85 10.91
C LYS A 19 8.01 1.48 9.52
N VAL A 20 7.47 0.86 8.48
CA VAL A 20 7.53 1.42 7.11
C VAL A 20 6.57 2.61 6.98
N ALA A 21 5.39 2.53 7.58
CA ALA A 21 4.46 3.67 7.59
C ALA A 21 5.02 4.87 8.37
N GLU A 22 5.76 4.62 9.45
CA GLU A 22 6.34 5.65 10.32
C GLU A 22 7.70 6.16 9.85
N SER A 23 8.38 5.47 8.92
CA SER A 23 9.63 5.98 8.37
C SER A 23 9.37 7.21 7.50
N ASP A 24 10.08 8.29 7.82
CA ASP A 24 10.15 9.48 6.95
C ASP A 24 10.99 9.14 5.71
N ASP A 25 10.65 9.72 4.54
CA ASP A 25 11.39 9.64 3.28
C ASP A 25 12.85 10.17 3.35
N ILE A 26 13.33 10.51 4.55
CA ILE A 26 14.65 11.08 4.82
C ILE A 26 15.65 9.96 5.12
N GLY A 27 16.16 9.35 4.06
CA GLY A 27 17.60 9.17 3.85
C GLY A 27 18.47 8.53 4.95
N CYS A 28 17.95 7.69 5.83
CA CYS A 28 18.78 6.95 6.78
C CYS A 28 19.04 5.53 6.26
N GLY A 29 20.21 5.34 5.63
CA GLY A 29 20.76 4.06 5.16
C GLY A 29 21.07 3.03 6.25
N CYS A 30 20.20 2.92 7.25
CA CYS A 30 20.29 1.99 8.38
C CYS A 30 19.00 1.16 8.56
N GLY A 31 17.92 1.46 7.84
CA GLY A 31 16.71 0.64 7.77
C GLY A 31 16.59 0.10 6.36
N VAL A 32 17.02 -1.14 6.13
CA VAL A 32 16.93 -1.78 4.82
C VAL A 32 15.46 -1.65 4.35
N PRO A 33 15.17 -1.05 3.18
CA PRO A 33 13.87 -1.22 2.54
C PRO A 33 13.90 -2.63 1.97
N THR A 34 13.80 -3.64 2.84
CA THR A 34 13.35 -4.94 2.40
C THR A 34 11.88 -4.73 2.06
N SER A 35 11.64 -4.41 0.79
CA SER A 35 10.32 -4.63 0.20
C SER A 35 9.89 -6.04 0.55
N CYS A 36 8.58 -6.26 0.69
CA CYS A 36 8.02 -7.58 0.99
C CYS A 36 8.53 -8.69 0.03
N CYS A 37 9.12 -8.31 -1.11
CA CYS A 37 9.66 -9.20 -2.14
C CYS A 37 11.16 -9.04 -2.45
N GLY A 38 11.93 -8.29 -1.64
CA GLY A 38 13.39 -8.24 -1.73
C GLY A 38 13.98 -7.56 -2.97
N THR A 39 13.90 -6.23 -3.06
CA THR A 39 14.87 -5.37 -3.77
C THR A 39 14.73 -3.90 -3.33
N ALA A 40 15.86 -3.25 -3.04
CA ALA A 40 16.02 -1.84 -2.64
C ALA A 40 16.01 -0.87 -3.85
N PRO A 41 16.43 0.41 -3.73
CA PRO A 41 15.99 1.53 -2.88
C PRO A 41 15.21 2.59 -3.71
N ASP A 42 14.81 2.23 -4.93
CA ASP A 42 14.10 3.11 -5.85
C ASP A 42 12.59 2.86 -5.74
N LEU A 43 11.96 3.52 -4.75
CA LEU A 43 10.54 3.35 -4.44
C LEU A 43 9.66 3.73 -5.65
N GLU A 44 9.98 4.85 -6.32
CA GLU A 44 9.26 5.30 -7.52
C GLU A 44 9.49 4.33 -8.70
N GLY A 45 10.73 3.86 -8.91
CA GLY A 45 11.02 2.91 -9.97
C GLY A 45 10.47 1.50 -9.73
N PHE A 46 10.12 1.15 -8.49
CA PHE A 46 9.55 -0.17 -8.18
C PHE A 46 8.12 -0.31 -8.69
N SER A 47 7.25 0.67 -8.43
CA SER A 47 5.86 0.65 -8.93
C SER A 47 5.80 0.71 -10.46
N ILE A 48 6.70 1.45 -11.11
CA ILE A 48 6.83 1.41 -12.58
C ILE A 48 7.16 0.00 -13.08
N LYS A 49 8.03 -0.75 -12.39
CA LYS A 49 8.33 -2.16 -12.75
C LYS A 49 7.13 -3.09 -12.56
N LEU A 50 6.22 -2.76 -11.64
CA LEU A 50 4.96 -3.47 -11.47
C LEU A 50 3.91 -3.09 -12.53
N GLY A 51 4.19 -2.10 -13.38
CA GLY A 51 3.36 -1.70 -14.50
C GLY A 51 2.44 -0.52 -14.22
N TYR A 52 2.63 0.20 -13.11
CA TYR A 52 1.99 1.51 -12.93
C TYR A 52 2.61 2.55 -13.86
N SER A 53 1.81 3.50 -14.31
CA SER A 53 2.29 4.63 -15.11
C SER A 53 2.85 5.75 -14.22
N ALA A 54 3.69 6.62 -14.77
CA ALA A 54 4.14 7.81 -14.05
C ALA A 54 2.95 8.70 -13.63
N ASP A 55 1.91 8.76 -14.45
CA ASP A 55 0.67 9.48 -14.13
C ASP A 55 -0.04 8.87 -12.91
N ASP A 56 -0.09 7.53 -12.78
CA ASP A 56 -0.67 6.87 -11.61
C ASP A 56 0.03 7.36 -10.32
N LEU A 57 1.36 7.33 -10.30
CA LEU A 57 2.18 7.77 -9.15
C LEU A 57 1.97 9.24 -8.79
N LEU A 58 1.90 10.11 -9.80
CA LEU A 58 1.71 11.55 -9.59
C LEU A 58 0.28 11.91 -9.16
N SER A 59 -0.66 11.02 -9.39
CA SER A 59 -2.08 11.31 -9.22
C SER A 59 -2.60 10.97 -7.82
N VAL A 60 -1.83 10.25 -7.01
CA VAL A 60 -2.19 9.85 -5.64
C VAL A 60 -1.53 10.76 -4.58
N PRO A 61 -2.04 10.80 -3.34
CA PRO A 61 -1.37 11.52 -2.26
C PRO A 61 0.08 11.05 -2.02
N GLY A 62 0.98 11.99 -1.75
CA GLY A 62 2.37 11.67 -1.42
C GLY A 62 2.48 10.75 -0.21
N GLY A 63 3.41 9.79 -0.27
CA GLY A 63 3.60 8.77 0.78
C GLY A 63 2.56 7.63 0.77
N SER A 64 1.61 7.62 -0.15
CA SER A 64 0.69 6.48 -0.34
C SER A 64 1.39 5.26 -0.96
N ASP A 65 2.36 5.49 -1.86
CA ASP A 65 3.27 4.47 -2.36
C ASP A 65 4.48 4.30 -1.44
N MET A 66 4.63 3.11 -0.88
CA MET A 66 5.73 2.73 0.01
C MET A 66 6.58 1.59 -0.58
N GLY A 67 6.37 1.23 -1.85
CA GLY A 67 7.15 0.18 -2.53
C GLY A 67 6.99 -1.23 -1.93
N LEU A 68 5.84 -1.50 -1.29
CA LEU A 68 5.53 -2.79 -0.66
C LEU A 68 4.67 -3.72 -1.53
N GLY A 69 4.12 -3.21 -2.63
CA GLY A 69 3.26 -3.95 -3.54
C GLY A 69 3.98 -5.09 -4.26
N CYS A 70 3.21 -6.05 -4.79
CA CYS A 70 3.75 -7.17 -5.57
C CYS A 70 3.09 -7.30 -6.96
N GLY A 71 2.18 -6.40 -7.30
CA GLY A 71 1.48 -6.39 -8.59
C GLY A 71 0.74 -5.08 -8.80
N ASN A 72 -0.01 -5.01 -9.91
CA ASN A 72 -0.86 -3.88 -10.28
C ASN A 72 -2.32 -4.36 -10.44
N PRO A 73 -3.16 -4.25 -9.38
CA PRO A 73 -4.55 -4.67 -9.43
C PRO A 73 -5.39 -3.89 -10.44
N LYS A 74 -5.04 -2.63 -10.71
CA LYS A 74 -5.73 -1.75 -11.68
C LYS A 74 -5.74 -2.34 -13.09
N VAL A 75 -4.64 -2.96 -13.53
CA VAL A 75 -4.58 -3.59 -14.87
C VAL A 75 -5.46 -4.83 -14.97
N ILE A 76 -5.66 -5.54 -13.86
CA ILE A 76 -6.36 -6.83 -13.84
C ILE A 76 -7.86 -6.65 -13.57
N ALA A 77 -8.22 -5.69 -12.73
CA ALA A 77 -9.57 -5.56 -12.20
C ALA A 77 -10.59 -5.01 -13.22
N SER A 78 -10.15 -4.24 -14.23
CA SER A 78 -11.04 -3.62 -15.23
C SER A 78 -12.26 -2.94 -14.59
N LEU A 79 -12.00 -2.12 -13.57
CA LEU A 79 -13.02 -1.52 -12.73
C LEU A 79 -13.96 -0.63 -13.56
N LYS A 80 -15.22 -0.58 -13.15
CA LYS A 80 -16.26 0.21 -13.82
C LYS A 80 -16.83 1.27 -12.90
N GLU A 81 -17.31 2.33 -13.53
CA GLU A 81 -18.03 3.40 -12.84
C GLU A 81 -19.20 2.83 -12.02
N GLY A 82 -19.34 3.28 -10.78
CA GLY A 82 -20.37 2.85 -9.85
C GLY A 82 -20.06 1.56 -9.07
N GLU A 83 -18.94 0.88 -9.33
CA GLU A 83 -18.59 -0.34 -8.60
C GLU A 83 -18.16 -0.06 -7.15
N THR A 84 -18.35 -1.06 -6.30
CA THR A 84 -17.79 -1.07 -4.94
C THR A 84 -16.59 -2.00 -4.88
N VAL A 85 -15.44 -1.46 -4.47
CA VAL A 85 -14.15 -2.15 -4.41
C VAL A 85 -13.71 -2.32 -2.96
N VAL A 86 -13.17 -3.49 -2.64
CA VAL A 86 -12.52 -3.76 -1.36
C VAL A 86 -11.06 -4.12 -1.63
N ASP A 87 -10.16 -3.35 -1.02
CA ASP A 87 -8.72 -3.54 -1.09
C ASP A 87 -8.21 -4.13 0.23
N LEU A 88 -7.57 -5.31 0.17
CA LEU A 88 -7.16 -6.10 1.33
C LEU A 88 -5.64 -6.00 1.51
N GLY A 89 -5.22 -5.36 2.58
CA GLY A 89 -3.83 -4.93 2.76
C GLY A 89 -3.56 -3.59 2.09
N SER A 90 -4.49 -2.64 2.23
CA SER A 90 -4.47 -1.37 1.48
C SER A 90 -3.28 -0.47 1.81
N GLY A 91 -2.56 -0.72 2.91
CA GLY A 91 -1.40 0.06 3.31
C GLY A 91 -1.73 1.56 3.44
N GLY A 92 -0.90 2.39 2.80
CA GLY A 92 -1.08 3.84 2.71
C GLY A 92 -2.15 4.29 1.70
N GLY A 93 -2.83 3.34 1.04
CA GLY A 93 -3.99 3.59 0.19
C GLY A 93 -3.69 3.75 -1.30
N PHE A 94 -2.48 3.46 -1.78
CA PHE A 94 -2.08 3.65 -3.19
C PHE A 94 -3.13 3.11 -4.19
N ASP A 95 -3.43 1.82 -4.12
CA ASP A 95 -4.41 1.18 -5.00
C ASP A 95 -5.83 1.67 -4.75
N CYS A 96 -6.17 1.98 -3.49
CA CYS A 96 -7.47 2.56 -3.16
C CYS A 96 -7.71 3.89 -3.88
N PHE A 97 -6.70 4.77 -3.90
CA PHE A 97 -6.79 6.08 -4.54
C PHE A 97 -6.85 5.98 -6.07
N LEU A 98 -6.15 5.03 -6.66
CA LEU A 98 -6.25 4.76 -8.09
C LEU A 98 -7.64 4.20 -8.44
N ALA A 99 -8.10 3.19 -7.69
CA ALA A 99 -9.41 2.59 -7.88
C ALA A 99 -10.54 3.63 -7.72
N SER A 100 -10.40 4.60 -6.81
CA SER A 100 -11.43 5.63 -6.59
C SER A 100 -11.71 6.45 -7.85
N LYS A 101 -10.70 6.63 -8.71
CA LYS A 101 -10.84 7.37 -9.96
C LYS A 101 -11.54 6.57 -11.04
N GLU A 102 -11.32 5.25 -11.06
CA GLU A 102 -11.94 4.36 -12.03
C GLU A 102 -13.42 4.13 -11.74
N VAL A 103 -13.78 3.97 -10.46
CA VAL A 103 -15.19 3.76 -10.06
C VAL A 103 -16.01 5.06 -10.02
N GLY A 104 -15.34 6.22 -10.02
CA GLY A 104 -15.97 7.54 -10.08
C GLY A 104 -16.85 7.88 -8.86
N ASP A 105 -17.54 9.03 -8.95
CA ASP A 105 -18.32 9.60 -7.84
C ASP A 105 -19.52 8.73 -7.39
N SER A 106 -20.01 7.88 -8.28
CA SER A 106 -21.10 6.93 -7.98
C SER A 106 -20.60 5.62 -7.37
N GLY A 107 -19.30 5.37 -7.41
CA GLY A 107 -18.66 4.17 -6.87
C GLY A 107 -18.18 4.34 -5.43
N LYS A 108 -17.57 3.28 -4.90
CA LYS A 108 -17.02 3.28 -3.54
C LYS A 108 -15.78 2.40 -3.44
N VAL A 109 -14.76 2.87 -2.72
CA VAL A 109 -13.57 2.08 -2.41
C VAL A 109 -13.41 1.94 -0.90
N ILE A 110 -13.09 0.73 -0.44
CA ILE A 110 -12.93 0.40 0.97
C ILE A 110 -11.56 -0.25 1.15
N GLY A 111 -10.61 0.50 1.72
CA GLY A 111 -9.32 -0.03 2.14
C GLY A 111 -9.39 -0.71 3.50
N VAL A 112 -8.86 -1.93 3.61
CA VAL A 112 -8.73 -2.69 4.84
C VAL A 112 -7.26 -3.00 5.10
N ASP A 113 -6.75 -2.56 6.24
CA ASP A 113 -5.40 -2.89 6.69
C ASP A 113 -5.40 -3.27 8.18
N MET A 114 -4.48 -4.15 8.57
CA MET A 114 -4.30 -4.60 9.96
C MET A 114 -3.50 -3.59 10.80
N THR A 115 -2.77 -2.67 10.16
CA THR A 115 -1.75 -1.83 10.77
C THR A 115 -2.27 -0.43 11.02
N PRO A 116 -2.42 0.02 12.28
CA PRO A 116 -2.95 1.34 12.59
C PRO A 116 -2.16 2.50 11.94
N ALA A 117 -0.83 2.42 11.91
CA ALA A 117 0.01 3.44 11.29
C ALA A 117 -0.24 3.58 9.77
N MET A 118 -0.47 2.47 9.07
CA MET A 118 -0.84 2.47 7.65
C MET A 118 -2.18 3.18 7.43
N LEU A 119 -3.20 2.81 8.23
CA LEU A 119 -4.52 3.44 8.17
C LEU A 119 -4.48 4.93 8.52
N SER A 120 -3.66 5.32 9.49
CA SER A 120 -3.44 6.72 9.82
C SER A 120 -2.83 7.47 8.65
N LYS A 121 -1.78 6.93 8.01
CA LYS A 121 -1.15 7.56 6.84
C LYS A 121 -2.14 7.73 5.68
N ALA A 122 -2.97 6.72 5.40
CA ALA A 122 -3.98 6.78 4.33
C ALA A 122 -5.12 7.80 4.56
N ARG A 123 -5.32 8.27 5.80
CA ARG A 123 -6.43 9.16 6.19
C ARG A 123 -6.01 10.62 6.40
N ASN A 124 -4.73 10.94 6.23
CA ASN A 124 -4.15 12.28 6.40
C ASN A 124 -4.08 13.04 5.08
#